data_AF-A0A923NL32-F1
#
_entry.id   AF-A0A923NL32-F1
#
_cell.length_a   1.000
_cell.length_b   1.000
_cell.length_c   1.000
_cell.angle_alpha   90.00
_cell.angle_beta   90.00
_cell.angle_gamma   90.00
#
_symmetry.space_group_name_H-M   'P 1'
#
loop_
_entity.id
_entity.type
_entity.pdbx_description
1 polymer ?
#
loop_
_entity_poly.entity_id
_entity_poly.type
_entity_poly.pdbx_seq_one_letter_code
_entity_poly.pdbx_strand_id
1 'polypeptide(L)' 'MLIGHFKNDNRANPTLVIEHIVAETEKNIEKMTGRKVKLVAYEVKKSIY' A
#
# COMPACT_ATOMS: atom_id res chain seq x y z
N MET A 1 8.92 5.59 -32.41
CA MET A 1 8.17 6.13 -31.26
C MET A 1 7.45 4.96 -30.60
N LEU A 2 8.14 4.25 -29.70
CA LEU A 2 7.55 3.16 -28.91
C LEU A 2 6.70 3.82 -27.83
N ILE A 3 5.40 3.97 -28.10
CA ILE A 3 4.41 4.26 -27.06
C ILE A 3 4.47 3.03 -26.15
N GLY A 4 5.19 3.17 -25.04
CA GLY A 4 5.31 2.14 -24.04
C GLY A 4 3.92 1.76 -23.58
N HIS A 5 3.46 0.58 -24.02
CA HIS A 5 2.35 -0.09 -23.37
C HIS A 5 2.79 -0.30 -21.92
N PHE A 6 2.35 0.58 -21.04
CA PHE A 6 2.22 0.27 -19.64
C PHE A 6 1.35 -0.98 -19.59
N LYS A 7 2.00 -2.14 -19.41
CA LYS A 7 1.30 -3.37 -19.07
C LYS A 7 0.60 -3.08 -17.74
N ASN A 8 -0.67 -2.75 -17.83
CA ASN A 8 -1.56 -2.62 -16.69
C ASN A 8 -1.85 -4.05 -16.21
N ASP A 9 -0.85 -4.67 -15.58
CA ASP A 9 -0.89 -6.04 -15.06
C ASP A 9 -1.74 -6.11 -13.77
N ASN A 10 -2.91 -5.48 -13.74
CA ASN A 10 -3.80 -5.43 -12.58
C ASN A 10 -3.21 -4.71 -11.33
N ARG A 11 -2.08 -4.00 -11.48
CA ARG A 11 -1.43 -3.18 -10.43
C ARG A 11 -2.14 -1.86 -10.13
N ALA A 12 -3.24 -1.57 -10.84
CA ALA A 12 -4.07 -0.40 -10.63
C ALA A 12 -5.12 -0.57 -9.52
N ASN A 13 -5.16 -1.72 -8.82
CA ASN A 13 -6.08 -1.90 -7.69
C ASN A 13 -5.47 -1.29 -6.41
N PRO A 14 -5.98 -0.12 -5.95
CA PRO A 14 -5.43 0.58 -4.79
C PRO A 14 -5.51 -0.28 -3.51
N THR A 15 -6.49 -1.18 -3.40
CA THR A 15 -6.64 -2.07 -2.25
C THR A 15 -5.44 -3.00 -2.10
N LEU A 16 -4.98 -3.62 -3.19
CA LEU A 16 -3.83 -4.53 -3.15
C LEU A 16 -2.53 -3.81 -2.80
N VAL A 17 -2.39 -2.56 -3.26
CA VAL A 17 -1.24 -1.71 -2.92
C VAL A 17 -1.24 -1.35 -1.44
N ILE A 18 -2.40 -0.97 -0.90
CA ILE A 18 -2.57 -0.64 0.53
C ILE A 18 -2.30 -1.86 1.40
N GLU A 19 -2.84 -3.03 1.04
CA GLU A 19 -2.59 -4.29 1.75
C GLU A 19 -1.10 -4.65 1.80
N HIS A 20 -0.39 -4.48 0.68
CA HIS A 20 1.05 -4.73 0.61
C HIS A 20 1.84 -3.79 1.53
N ILE A 21 1.55 -2.49 1.47
CA ILE A 21 2.21 -1.47 2.31
C ILE A 21 1.96 -1.75 3.79
N VAL A 22 0.73 -2.11 4.16
CA VAL A 22 0.37 -2.48 5.55
C VAL A 22 1.23 -3.66 6.02
N ALA A 23 1.27 -4.75 5.25
CA ALA A 23 2.02 -5.95 5.62
C ALA A 23 3.53 -5.71 5.73
N GLU A 24 4.12 -4.91 4.83
CA GLU A 24 5.54 -4.54 4.92
C GLU A 24 5.84 -3.67 6.15
N THR A 25 4.95 -2.72 6.45
CA THR A 25 5.12 -1.82 7.59
C THR A 25 5.00 -2.57 8.91
N GLU A 26 4.05 -3.49 9.04
CA GLU A 26 3.92 -4.36 10.23
C GLU A 26 5.20 -5.16 10.49
N LYS A 27 5.78 -5.76 9.44
CA LYS A 27 7.06 -6.48 9.54
C LYS A 27 8.21 -5.57 9.96
N ASN A 28 8.25 -4.34 9.46
CA ASN A 28 9.30 -3.38 9.83
C ASN A 28 9.17 -2.94 11.29
N ILE A 29 7.95 -2.68 11.77
CA ILE A 29 7.71 -2.36 13.18
C ILE A 29 8.08 -3.55 14.07
N GLU A 30 7.74 -4.77 13.67
CA GLU A 30 8.14 -5.98 14.40
C GLU A 30 9.67 -6.11 14.49
N LYS A 31 10.40 -5.87 13.38
CA LYS A 31 11.87 -5.89 13.38
C LYS A 31 12.48 -4.80 14.28
N MET A 32 11.88 -3.61 14.32
CA MET A 32 12.40 -2.48 15.09
C MET A 32 12.10 -2.58 16.59
N THR A 33 10.95 -3.14 16.94
CA THR A 33 10.42 -3.09 18.32
C THR A 33 10.34 -4.46 19.00
N GLY A 34 10.46 -5.54 18.24
CA GLY A 34 10.20 -6.91 18.71
C GLY A 34 8.71 -7.19 19.00
N ARG A 35 7.81 -6.25 18.70
CA ARG A 35 6.38 -6.35 18.99
C ARG A 35 5.58 -6.45 17.70
N LYS A 36 4.63 -7.40 17.68
CA LYS A 36 3.64 -7.51 16.61
C LYS A 36 2.57 -6.43 16.77
N VAL A 37 2.27 -5.76 15.68
CA VAL A 37 1.24 -4.72 15.60
C VAL A 37 0.29 -5.03 14.44
N LYS A 38 -0.95 -4.56 14.54
CA LYS A 38 -1.94 -4.65 13.46
C LYS A 38 -2.31 -3.24 13.02
N LEU A 39 -2.00 -2.88 11.78
CA LEU A 39 -2.32 -1.57 11.23
C LEU A 39 -3.72 -1.59 10.61
N VAL A 40 -4.43 -0.46 10.76
CA VAL A 40 -5.74 -0.24 10.14
C VAL A 40 -5.61 0.92 9.18
N ALA A 41 -5.77 0.65 7.88
CA ALA A 41 -5.77 1.67 6.85
C ALA A 41 -7.18 2.24 6.68
N TYR A 42 -7.30 3.57 6.67
CA TYR A 42 -8.54 4.27 6.38
C TYR A 42 -8.38 5.07 5.09
N GLU A 43 -9.39 5.02 4.23
CA GLU A 43 -9.44 5.85 3.03
C GLU A 43 -9.73 7.30 3.44
N VAL A 44 -8.76 8.18 3.21
CA VAL A 44 -8.95 9.62 3.46
C VAL A 44 -9.78 10.18 2.31
N LYS A 45 -11.07 10.43 2.55
CA LYS A 45 -11.89 11.21 1.60
C LYS A 45 -11.26 12.59 1.48
N LYS A 46 -10.76 12.90 0.28
CA LYS A 46 -10.13 14.18 -0.05
C LYS A 46 -11.12 15.30 0.28
N SER A 47 -10.86 16.05 1.36
CA SER A 47 -11.60 17.27 1.65
C SER A 47 -11.15 18.32 0.65
N ILE A 48 -11.95 18.53 -0.39
CA ILE A 48 -11.78 19.63 -1.34
C ILE A 48 -12.34 20.87 -0.63
N TYR A 49 -11.48 21.63 0.02
CA TYR A 49 -11.72 23.02 0.39
C TYR A 49 -11.02 23.92 -0.62
#